data_AF-A0AAU6VP22-F1
#
_entry.id   AF-A0AAU6VP22-F1
#
_cell.length_a   1.000
_cell.length_b   1.000
_cell.length_c   1.000
_cell.angle_alpha   90.00
_cell.angle_beta   90.00
_cell.angle_gamma   90.00
#
_symmetry.space_group_name_H-M   'P 1'
#
loop_
_entity.id
_entity.type
_entity.pdbx_description
1 polymer ?
#
loop_
_entity_poly.entity_id
_entity_poly.type
_entity_poly.pdbx_seq_one_letter_code
_entity_poly.pdbx_strand_id
1 'polypeptide(L)'
;MEQLFSRHTPEKGAAYQIEVTGAPRHTEYVVKTDLMKSGEIKFDGFNPERGVLIDAKDFNKWPKDEAWSLDVVLRDARKQSAVASQVKTKVEWHIPNQEKFDLVSQLLRENKVKHIKPVYTPKGGQ
;
A
#
# COMPACT_ATOMS: atom_id res chain seq x y z
N MET A 1 -6.98 8.52 -25.87
CA MET A 1 -6.72 7.11 -26.20
C MET A 1 -6.43 6.36 -24.92
N GLU A 2 -7.40 5.61 -24.39
CA GLU A 2 -7.19 4.75 -23.23
C GLU A 2 -6.57 3.43 -23.71
N GLN A 3 -5.27 3.25 -23.48
CA GLN A 3 -4.63 1.95 -23.68
C GLN A 3 -4.93 1.05 -22.47
N LEU A 4 -5.73 0.02 -22.70
CA LEU A 4 -6.04 -1.05 -21.77
C LEU A 4 -4.80 -1.95 -21.62
N PHE A 5 -3.95 -1.68 -20.63
CA PHE A 5 -2.90 -2.61 -20.21
C PHE A 5 -3.43 -3.51 -19.10
N SER A 6 -3.18 -4.82 -19.23
CA SER A 6 -3.60 -5.86 -18.29
C SER A 6 -3.33 -5.45 -16.82
N ARG A 7 -4.42 -5.15 -16.12
CA ARG A 7 -4.45 -4.79 -14.71
C ARG A 7 -4.57 -6.12 -13.98
N HIS A 8 -3.57 -6.61 -13.26
CA HIS A 8 -3.65 -7.92 -12.57
C HIS A 8 -3.62 -7.71 -11.06
N THR A 9 -4.77 -7.83 -10.41
CA THR A 9 -4.85 -7.91 -8.95
C THR A 9 -4.52 -9.33 -8.50
N PRO A 10 -3.52 -9.53 -7.62
CA PRO A 10 -3.19 -10.84 -7.06
C PRO A 10 -4.42 -11.51 -6.43
N GLU A 11 -4.59 -12.83 -6.60
CA GLU A 11 -5.73 -13.55 -6.01
C GLU A 11 -5.72 -13.52 -4.47
N LYS A 12 -4.53 -13.49 -3.88
CA LYS A 12 -4.36 -13.39 -2.42
C LYS A 12 -4.41 -11.93 -2.00
N GLY A 13 -5.31 -11.60 -1.08
CA GLY A 13 -5.52 -10.23 -0.59
C GLY A 13 -6.55 -9.43 -1.37
N ALA A 14 -7.03 -9.91 -2.53
CA ALA A 14 -8.03 -9.21 -3.35
C ALA A 14 -9.32 -8.87 -2.59
N ALA A 15 -9.80 -9.77 -1.72
CA ALA A 15 -11.01 -9.50 -0.94
C ALA A 15 -10.83 -8.31 0.01
N TYR A 16 -9.72 -8.29 0.74
CA TYR A 16 -9.39 -7.19 1.65
C TYR A 16 -9.09 -5.89 0.89
N GLN A 17 -8.43 -5.98 -0.26
CA GLN A 17 -8.22 -4.85 -1.16
C GLN A 17 -9.55 -4.23 -1.60
N ILE A 18 -10.51 -5.04 -2.06
CA ILE A 18 -11.85 -4.57 -2.47
C ILE A 18 -12.56 -3.93 -1.27
N GLU A 19 -12.50 -4.55 -0.10
CA GLU A 19 -13.11 -4.03 1.12
C GLU A 19 -12.57 -2.65 1.50
N VAL A 20 -11.25 -2.47 1.47
CA VAL A 20 -10.57 -1.21 1.83
C VAL A 20 -10.82 -0.11 0.78
N THR A 21 -10.78 -0.48 -0.50
CA THR A 21 -10.76 0.51 -1.60
C THR A 21 -12.14 0.76 -2.19
N GLY A 22 -13.09 -0.17 -2.03
CA GLY A 22 -14.34 -0.24 -2.79
C GLY A 22 -14.14 -0.48 -4.29
N ALA A 23 -12.89 -0.64 -4.75
CA ALA A 23 -12.56 -0.72 -6.15
C ALA A 23 -12.68 -2.18 -6.66
N PRO A 24 -13.23 -2.42 -7.86
CA PRO A 24 -13.25 -3.75 -8.45
C PRO A 24 -11.84 -4.35 -8.59
N ARG A 25 -11.76 -5.68 -8.76
CA ARG A 25 -10.49 -6.28 -9.18
C ARG A 25 -10.02 -5.61 -10.47
N HIS A 26 -8.70 -5.52 -10.63
CA HIS A 26 -8.10 -5.01 -11.85
C HIS A 26 -8.40 -3.52 -12.09
N THR A 27 -8.52 -2.70 -11.04
CA THR A 27 -8.68 -1.24 -11.14
C THR A 27 -7.65 -0.47 -10.30
N GLU A 28 -6.44 -1.02 -10.17
CA GLU A 28 -5.32 -0.39 -9.47
C GLU A 28 -5.10 1.06 -9.94
N TYR A 29 -4.83 1.96 -9.00
CA TYR A 29 -4.53 3.35 -9.30
C TYR A 29 -3.07 3.48 -9.73
N VAL A 30 -2.84 3.88 -10.98
CA VAL A 30 -1.50 3.99 -11.57
C VAL A 30 -0.97 5.40 -11.41
N VAL A 31 0.21 5.54 -10.79
CA VAL A 31 0.95 6.79 -10.69
C VAL A 31 2.16 6.73 -11.61
N LYS A 32 2.22 7.67 -12.57
CA LYS A 32 3.40 7.85 -13.42
C LYS A 32 4.54 8.48 -12.61
N THR A 33 5.75 7.95 -12.77
CA THR A 33 6.94 8.38 -12.02
C THR A 33 8.20 7.97 -12.76
N ASP A 34 9.21 8.84 -12.76
CA ASP A 34 10.56 8.56 -13.24
C ASP A 34 11.42 7.79 -12.22
N LEU A 35 10.92 7.63 -10.98
CA LEU A 35 11.59 6.89 -9.91
C LEU A 35 11.53 5.37 -10.12
N MET A 36 10.70 4.90 -11.05
CA MET A 36 10.56 3.49 -11.41
C MET A 36 11.09 3.24 -12.81
N LYS A 37 11.83 2.15 -13.01
CA LYS A 37 12.27 1.71 -14.36
C LYS A 37 11.10 1.50 -15.33
N SER A 38 9.93 1.11 -14.81
CA SER A 38 8.69 0.96 -15.57
C SER A 38 8.02 2.28 -15.95
N GLY A 39 8.46 3.42 -15.41
CA GLY A 39 7.78 4.71 -15.56
C GLY A 39 6.50 4.86 -14.72
N GLU A 40 6.18 3.87 -13.89
CA GLU A 40 4.98 3.87 -13.06
C GLU A 40 5.09 2.98 -11.82
N ILE A 41 4.27 3.31 -10.82
CA ILE A 41 3.95 2.46 -9.67
C ILE A 41 2.43 2.34 -9.56
N LYS A 42 1.95 1.24 -8.98
CA LYS A 42 0.53 1.00 -8.77
C LYS A 42 0.21 1.01 -7.29
N PHE A 43 -0.97 1.52 -6.98
CA PHE A 43 -1.59 1.48 -5.67
C PHE A 43 -2.92 0.76 -5.77
N ASP A 44 -3.38 0.20 -4.66
CA ASP A 44 -4.62 -0.56 -4.63
C ASP A 44 -5.84 0.32 -4.90
N GLY A 45 -5.77 1.60 -4.51
CA GLY A 45 -6.80 2.59 -4.81
C GLY A 45 -6.34 4.02 -4.60
N PHE A 46 -7.26 4.95 -4.80
CA PHE A 46 -7.10 6.38 -4.54
C PHE A 46 -8.42 6.92 -3.98
N ASN A 47 -8.36 7.65 -2.87
CA ASN A 47 -9.51 8.38 -2.35
C ASN A 47 -9.45 9.83 -2.85
N PRO A 48 -10.33 10.25 -3.78
CA PRO A 48 -10.28 11.58 -4.38
C PRO A 48 -10.70 12.69 -3.41
N GLU A 49 -11.59 12.42 -2.46
CA GLU A 49 -12.06 13.42 -1.49
C GLU A 49 -10.94 13.85 -0.53
N ARG A 50 -10.12 12.89 -0.10
CA ARG A 50 -9.00 13.13 0.81
C ARG A 50 -7.67 13.35 0.07
N GLY A 51 -7.64 13.07 -1.24
CA GLY A 51 -6.45 13.18 -2.06
C GLY A 51 -5.32 12.25 -1.61
N VAL A 52 -5.63 11.01 -1.20
CA VAL A 52 -4.66 10.03 -0.68
C VAL A 52 -4.65 8.74 -1.49
N LEU A 53 -3.46 8.17 -1.67
CA LEU A 53 -3.26 6.85 -2.25
C LEU A 53 -3.55 5.78 -1.19
N ILE A 54 -4.04 4.62 -1.62
CA ILE A 54 -4.44 3.52 -0.73
C ILE A 54 -3.68 2.25 -1.11
N ASP A 55 -3.16 1.55 -0.10
CA ASP A 55 -2.56 0.22 -0.23
C ASP A 55 -3.04 -0.67 0.92
N ALA A 56 -3.60 -1.82 0.59
CA ALA A 56 -4.17 -2.80 1.51
C ALA A 56 -3.08 -3.82 1.91
N LYS A 57 -2.56 -3.68 3.12
CA LYS A 57 -1.47 -4.50 3.64
C LYS A 57 -1.99 -5.53 4.64
N ASP A 58 -2.44 -6.68 4.14
CA ASP A 58 -3.03 -7.74 4.97
C ASP A 58 -2.01 -8.36 5.97
N PHE A 59 -0.74 -8.45 5.58
CA PHE A 59 0.38 -8.94 6.41
C PHE A 59 0.14 -10.28 7.15
N ASN A 60 -0.83 -11.12 6.74
CA ASN A 60 -1.16 -12.39 7.39
C ASN A 60 0.03 -13.36 7.63
N LYS A 61 1.07 -13.28 6.80
CA LYS A 61 2.27 -14.15 6.87
C LYS A 61 3.55 -13.39 7.19
N TRP A 62 3.40 -12.18 7.72
CA TRP A 62 4.49 -11.27 8.05
C TRP A 62 4.37 -10.82 9.53
N PRO A 63 5.48 -10.60 10.24
CA PRO A 63 6.86 -10.84 9.81
C PRO A 63 7.16 -12.35 9.75
N LYS A 64 8.15 -12.71 8.94
CA LYS A 64 8.80 -14.02 9.03
C LYS A 64 9.94 -13.94 10.04
N ASP A 65 10.38 -15.08 10.55
CA ASP A 65 11.49 -15.20 11.51
C ASP A 65 12.87 -15.05 10.83
N GLU A 66 12.99 -14.04 9.98
CA GLU A 66 14.25 -13.68 9.34
C GLU A 66 14.35 -12.15 9.24
N ALA A 67 15.55 -11.61 9.53
CA ALA A 67 15.78 -10.15 9.54
C ALA A 67 15.37 -9.46 8.22
N TRP A 68 15.56 -10.14 7.08
CA TRP A 68 15.21 -9.60 5.77
C TRP A 68 13.71 -9.31 5.61
N SER A 69 12.84 -9.95 6.41
CA SER A 69 11.40 -9.75 6.35
C SER A 69 11.01 -8.31 6.66
N LEU A 70 11.69 -7.66 7.62
CA LEU A 70 11.43 -6.25 7.97
C LEU A 70 11.97 -5.32 6.87
N ASP A 71 13.15 -5.63 6.32
CA ASP A 71 13.78 -4.83 5.27
C ASP A 71 12.94 -4.75 3.99
N VAL A 72 12.20 -5.82 3.66
CA VAL A 72 11.29 -5.81 2.50
C VAL A 72 10.17 -4.80 2.69
N VAL A 73 9.56 -4.75 3.89
CA VAL A 73 8.49 -3.79 4.20
C VAL A 73 9.03 -2.36 4.21
N LEU A 74 10.20 -2.13 4.80
CA LEU A 74 10.85 -0.81 4.78
C LEU A 74 11.19 -0.36 3.36
N ARG A 75 11.65 -1.27 2.49
CA ARG A 75 11.96 -0.96 1.10
C ARG A 75 10.72 -0.55 0.31
N ASP A 76 9.61 -1.27 0.50
CA ASP A 76 8.32 -0.91 -0.11
C ASP A 76 7.83 0.45 0.40
N ALA A 77 7.88 0.66 1.72
CA ALA A 77 7.48 1.92 2.34
C ALA A 77 8.29 3.11 1.81
N ARG A 78 9.63 2.98 1.70
CA ARG A 78 10.51 4.02 1.15
C ARG A 78 10.22 4.30 -0.32
N LYS A 79 9.99 3.26 -1.11
CA LYS A 79 9.64 3.38 -2.53
C LYS A 79 8.33 4.15 -2.71
N GLN A 80 7.29 3.74 -2.01
CA GLN A 80 5.98 4.40 -2.08
C GLN A 80 6.03 5.82 -1.51
N SER A 81 6.78 6.03 -0.43
CA SER A 81 7.03 7.35 0.17
C SER A 81 7.65 8.33 -0.83
N ALA A 82 8.67 7.89 -1.57
CA ALA A 82 9.33 8.73 -2.57
C ALA A 82 8.38 9.16 -3.69
N VAL A 83 7.56 8.23 -4.20
CA VAL A 83 6.56 8.55 -5.23
C VAL A 83 5.45 9.44 -4.68
N ALA A 84 4.95 9.17 -3.47
CA ALA A 84 3.94 10.00 -2.83
C ALA A 84 4.44 11.45 -2.60
N SER A 85 5.71 11.60 -2.23
CA SER A 85 6.37 12.91 -2.13
C SER A 85 6.42 13.62 -3.49
N GLN A 86 6.84 12.92 -4.56
CA GLN A 86 6.90 13.47 -5.92
C GLN A 86 5.56 14.01 -6.39
N VAL A 87 4.46 13.30 -6.12
CA VAL A 87 3.10 13.70 -6.50
C VAL A 87 2.35 14.44 -5.39
N LYS A 88 3.07 14.93 -4.38
CA LYS A 88 2.59 15.80 -3.29
C LYS A 88 1.37 15.24 -2.54
N THR A 89 1.37 13.94 -2.27
CA THR A 89 0.30 13.23 -1.54
C THR A 89 0.86 12.37 -0.39
N LYS A 90 0.00 11.54 0.21
CA LYS A 90 0.32 10.51 1.19
C LYS A 90 -0.24 9.17 0.71
N VAL A 91 0.32 8.09 1.25
CA VAL A 91 -0.23 6.73 1.11
C VAL A 91 -0.78 6.30 2.46
N GLU A 92 -2.02 5.83 2.48
CA GLU A 92 -2.59 5.12 3.61
C GLU A 92 -2.35 3.62 3.44
N TRP A 93 -1.65 3.03 4.40
CA TRP A 93 -1.46 1.58 4.50
C TRP A 93 -2.51 1.01 5.43
N HIS A 94 -3.53 0.39 4.87
CA HIS A 94 -4.63 -0.19 5.63
C HIS A 94 -4.25 -1.59 6.11
N ILE A 95 -4.22 -1.77 7.42
CA ILE A 95 -3.75 -3.02 8.05
C ILE A 95 -4.87 -3.57 8.95
N PRO A 96 -5.29 -4.84 8.76
CA PRO A 96 -6.47 -5.37 9.44
C PRO A 96 -6.20 -5.98 10.82
N ASN A 97 -4.94 -6.28 11.12
CA ASN A 97 -4.53 -6.86 12.39
C ASN A 97 -3.86 -5.80 13.27
N GLN A 98 -4.33 -5.64 14.52
CA GLN A 98 -3.83 -4.60 15.44
C GLN A 98 -2.34 -4.77 15.76
N GLU A 99 -1.90 -5.99 16.06
CA GLU A 99 -0.47 -6.29 16.34
C GLU A 99 0.41 -5.92 15.14
N LYS A 100 -0.02 -6.23 13.91
CA LYS A 100 0.71 -5.85 12.69
C LYS A 100 0.67 -4.36 12.43
N PHE A 101 -0.45 -3.70 12.71
CA PHE A 101 -0.55 -2.25 12.63
C PHE A 101 0.43 -1.57 13.60
N ASP A 102 0.52 -2.04 14.84
CA ASP A 102 1.42 -1.48 15.85
C ASP A 102 2.89 -1.70 15.46
N LEU A 103 3.24 -2.91 15.03
CA LEU A 103 4.58 -3.25 14.55
C LEU A 103 5.00 -2.40 13.35
N VAL A 104 4.14 -2.25 12.34
CA VAL A 104 4.43 -1.43 11.15
C VAL A 104 4.53 0.04 11.54
N SER A 105 3.66 0.53 12.41
CA SER A 105 3.70 1.90 12.91
C SER A 105 5.00 2.21 13.64
N GLN A 106 5.48 1.28 14.47
CA GLN A 106 6.78 1.38 15.12
C GLN A 106 7.93 1.35 14.10
N LEU A 107 7.91 0.38 13.18
CA LEU A 107 8.95 0.20 12.16
C LEU A 107 9.13 1.47 11.31
N LEU A 108 8.03 2.06 10.82
CA LEU A 108 8.06 3.29 10.02
C LEU A 108 8.57 4.49 10.83
N ARG A 109 8.15 4.62 12.10
CA ARG A 109 8.56 5.70 13.00
C ARG A 109 10.06 5.65 13.29
N GLU A 110 10.58 4.50 13.69
CA GLU A 110 12.00 4.30 14.00
C GLU A 110 12.89 4.55 12.79
N ASN A 111 12.41 4.18 11.60
CA ASN A 111 13.13 4.38 10.34
C ASN A 111 12.84 5.73 9.67
N LYS A 112 12.10 6.63 10.33
CA LYS A 112 11.76 7.98 9.85
C LYS A 112 11.15 8.00 8.45
N VAL A 113 10.37 6.98 8.10
CA VAL A 113 9.67 6.91 6.80
C VAL A 113 8.53 7.93 6.81
N LYS A 114 8.57 8.86 5.85
CA LYS A 114 7.56 9.92 5.70
C LYS A 114 6.50 9.52 4.67
N HIS A 115 5.40 10.27 4.56
CA HIS A 115 4.35 10.10 3.53
C HIS A 115 3.59 8.76 3.52
N ILE A 116 3.97 7.78 4.33
CA ILE A 116 3.20 6.57 4.62
C ILE A 116 2.50 6.75 5.95
N LYS A 117 1.19 6.53 5.97
CA LYS A 117 0.36 6.58 7.17
C LYS A 117 -0.29 5.20 7.36
N PRO A 118 0.14 4.41 8.36
CA PRO A 118 -0.61 3.24 8.78
C PRO A 118 -2.02 3.64 9.22
N VAL A 119 -3.01 2.86 8.82
CA VAL A 119 -4.41 2.98 9.26
C VAL A 119 -4.86 1.60 9.69
N TYR A 120 -5.33 1.47 10.92
CA TYR A 120 -5.96 0.24 11.36
C TYR A 120 -7.34 0.14 10.70
N THR A 121 -7.57 -0.94 9.95
CA THR A 121 -8.82 -1.16 9.21
C THR A 121 -9.19 -2.64 9.33
N PRO A 122 -9.88 -3.03 10.42
CA PRO A 122 -10.22 -4.43 10.64
C PRO A 122 -11.08 -4.95 9.49
N LYS A 123 -10.87 -6.22 9.13
CA LYS A 123 -11.80 -6.92 8.22
C LYS A 123 -13.18 -6.92 8.89
N GLY A 124 -14.22 -6.59 8.14
CA GLY A 124 -15.60 -6.70 8.57
C GLY A 124 -15.84 -8.09 9.11
N GLY A 125 -16.13 -8.19 10.41
CA GLY A 125 -16.63 -9.41 11.00
C GLY A 125 -17.98 -9.73 10.35
N GLN A 126 -18.02 -10.79 9.56
CA GLN A 126 -19.22 -11.63 9.48
C GLN A 126 -19.05 -12.76 10.49
#